data_AF-X0Y9Y1-F1
#
_entry.id   AF-X0Y9Y1-F1
#
_cell.length_a   1.000
_cell.length_b   1.000
_cell.length_c   1.000
_cell.angle_alpha   90.00
_cell.angle_beta   90.00
_cell.angle_gamma   90.00
#
_symmetry.space_group_name_H-M   'P 1'
#
loop_
_entity.id
_entity.type
_entity.pdbx_description
1 polymer ?
#
loop_
_entity_poly.entity_id
_entity_poly.type
_entity_poly.pdbx_seq_one_letter_code
_entity_poly.pdbx_strand_id
1 'polypeptide(L)' 'MNTKPKIPNWKDKILFTPGPLTTSRTVKQALLRDLGSRDYEFISIVADVRQ' A
#
# COMPACT_ATOMS: atom_id res chain seq x y z
N MET A 1 -8.94 -9.73 28.47
CA MET A 1 -7.98 -8.60 28.41
C MET A 1 -7.99 -8.06 26.99
N ASN A 2 -8.30 -6.78 26.82
CA ASN A 2 -8.44 -6.08 25.53
C ASN A 2 -7.07 -5.95 24.84
N THR A 3 -6.80 -6.74 23.81
CA THR A 3 -5.71 -6.48 22.86
C THR A 3 -6.26 -5.68 21.69
N LYS A 4 -6.51 -4.38 21.89
CA LYS A 4 -6.78 -3.48 20.76
C LYS A 4 -5.57 -3.58 19.81
N PRO A 5 -5.75 -3.92 18.53
CA PRO A 5 -4.64 -4.00 17.60
C PRO A 5 -3.98 -2.63 17.54
N LYS A 6 -2.67 -2.60 17.82
CA LYS A 6 -1.88 -1.38 17.76
C LYS A 6 -1.76 -1.00 16.28
N ILE A 7 -2.56 -0.02 15.86
CA ILE A 7 -2.46 0.55 14.51
C ILE A 7 -1.04 1.11 14.35
N PRO A 8 -0.28 0.71 13.31
CA PRO A 8 1.07 1.20 13.11
C PRO A 8 1.10 2.73 13.02
N ASN A 9 2.00 3.34 13.78
CA ASN A 9 2.28 4.77 13.71
C ASN A 9 2.94 5.08 12.34
N TRP A 10 2.83 6.32 11.84
CA TRP A 10 3.35 6.74 10.53
C TRP A 10 4.86 6.49 10.30
N LYS A 11 5.61 6.23 11.39
CA LYS A 11 6.99 5.72 11.36
C LYS A 11 6.98 4.20 11.54
N ASP A 12 6.67 3.48 10.47
CA ASP A 12 6.95 2.06 10.41
C ASP A 12 8.46 1.81 10.60
N LYS A 13 8.82 0.65 11.16
CA LYS A 13 10.22 0.26 11.26
C LYS A 13 10.83 0.15 9.86
N ILE A 14 12.04 0.65 9.69
CA ILE A 14 12.78 0.49 8.43
C ILE A 14 13.29 -0.95 8.37
N LEU A 15 12.92 -1.66 7.31
CA LEU A 15 13.29 -3.04 7.04
C LEU A 15 14.53 -3.06 6.17
N PHE A 16 15.68 -3.39 6.77
CA PHE A 16 16.94 -3.66 6.09
C PHE A 16 17.07 -5.17 5.81
N THR A 17 16.09 -5.74 5.12
CA THR A 17 16.05 -7.16 4.76
C THR A 17 16.27 -7.33 3.26
N PRO A 18 16.59 -8.54 2.76
CA PRO A 18 16.53 -8.84 1.32
C PRO A 18 15.11 -8.73 0.71
N GLY A 19 14.08 -8.68 1.56
CA GLY A 19 12.67 -8.62 1.20
C GLY A 19 11.81 -9.29 2.28
N PRO A 20 10.66 -8.71 2.67
CA PRO A 20 10.05 -7.47 2.18
C PRO A 20 10.73 -6.19 2.71
N LEU A 21 10.67 -5.12 1.93
CA LEU A 21 11.26 -3.80 2.23
C LEU A 21 10.23 -2.81 2.77
N THR A 22 10.69 -1.75 3.45
CA THR A 22 9.82 -0.62 3.82
C THR A 22 9.54 0.26 2.61
N THR A 23 8.28 0.31 2.16
CA THR A 23 7.82 1.22 1.09
C THR A 23 7.60 2.65 1.60
N SER A 24 7.56 3.61 0.67
CA SER A 24 7.31 5.02 0.98
C SER A 24 5.90 5.26 1.55
N ARG A 25 5.72 6.41 2.22
CA ARG A 25 4.41 6.82 2.74
C ARG A 25 3.37 6.96 1.63
N THR A 26 3.75 7.53 0.47
CA THR A 26 2.83 7.76 -0.65
C THR A 26 2.31 6.45 -1.24
N VAL A 27 3.16 5.42 -1.34
CA VAL A 27 2.75 4.08 -1.78
C VAL A 27 1.70 3.51 -0.82
N LYS A 28 1.93 3.57 0.50
CA LYS A 28 0.96 3.08 1.50
C LYS A 28 -0.36 3.83 1.47
N GLN A 29 -0.32 5.14 1.26
CA GLN A 29 -1.54 5.96 1.17
C GLN A 29 -2.33 5.65 -0.10
N ALA A 30 -1.66 5.38 -1.23
CA ALA A 30 -2.32 4.99 -2.48
C ALA A 30 -3.12 3.68 -2.33
N LEU A 31 -2.65 2.76 -1.47
CA LEU A 31 -3.34 1.49 -1.17
C LEU A 31 -4.64 1.64 -0.35
N LEU A 32 -4.95 2.83 0.17
CA LEU A 32 -6.19 3.10 0.91
C LEU A 32 -7.39 3.40 -0.01
N ARG A 33 -7.19 3.37 -1.32
CA ARG A 33 -8.23 3.65 -2.31
C ARG A 33 -8.66 2.34 -2.98
N ASP A 34 -9.94 2.01 -2.83
CA ASP A 34 -10.55 0.89 -3.53
C ASP A 34 -10.93 1.29 -4.95
N LEU A 35 -10.70 0.37 -5.90
CA LEU A 35 -11.14 0.49 -7.29
C LEU A 35 -11.73 -0.85 -7.75
N GLY A 36 -12.82 -0.79 -8.51
CA GLY A 36 -13.41 -1.97 -9.15
C GLY A 36 -12.57 -2.42 -10.34
N SER A 37 -12.48 -3.73 -10.58
CA SER A 37 -11.67 -4.29 -11.68
C SER A 37 -12.15 -3.91 -13.09
N ARG A 38 -13.40 -3.45 -13.23
CA ARG A 38 -13.98 -2.93 -14.47
C ARG A 38 -14.06 -1.40 -14.51
N ASP A 39 -13.52 -0.73 -13.51
CA ASP A 39 -13.46 0.73 -13.48
C ASP A 39 -12.48 1.23 -14.55
N TYR A 40 -12.85 2.31 -15.26
CA TYR A 40 -12.00 2.93 -16.27
C TYR A 40 -10.64 3.35 -15.70
N GLU A 41 -10.62 3.87 -14.48
CA GLU A 41 -9.41 4.30 -13.81
C GLU A 41 -8.51 3.10 -13.46
N PHE A 42 -9.10 1.99 -12.97
CA PHE A 42 -8.34 0.77 -12.72
C PHE A 42 -7.69 0.24 -14.00
N ILE A 43 -8.45 0.16 -15.10
CA ILE A 43 -7.97 -0.32 -16.39
C ILE A 43 -6.82 0.57 -16.90
N SER A 44 -6.97 1.90 -16.78
CA SER A 44 -5.92 2.85 -17.17
C SER A 44 -4.64 2.66 -16.36
N ILE A 45 -4.75 2.56 -15.03
CA ILE A 45 -3.58 2.36 -14.15
C ILE A 45 -2.85 1.07 -14.49
N VAL A 46 -3.58 -0.03 -14.73
CA VAL A 46 -2.96 -1.31 -15.11
C VAL A 46 -2.27 -1.22 -16.48
N ALA A 47 -2.84 -0.47 -17.43
CA ALA A 47 -2.21 -0.24 -18.72
C ALA A 47 -0.90 0.55 -18.59
N ASP A 48 -0.89 1.60 -17.77
CA ASP A 48 0.29 2.43 -17.51
C ASP A 48 1.42 1.63 -16.84
N VAL A 49 1.11 0.77 -15.86
CA VAL A 49 2.11 -0.04 -15.14
C VAL A 49 2.81 -1.07 -16.05
N ARG A 50 2.17 -1.47 -17.16
CA ARG A 50 2.71 -2.47 -18.09
C ARG A 50 3.65 -1.90 -19.16
N GLN A 51 3.70 -0.57 -19.30
CA GLN A 51 4.64 0.12 -20.20
C GLN A 51 6.03 0.18 -19.58
#